data_AF-A0A7W9Y639-F1
#
_entry.id   AF-A0A7W9Y639-F1
#
_cell.length_a   1.000
_cell.length_b   1.000
_cell.length_c   1.000
_cell.angle_alpha   90.00
_cell.angle_beta   90.00
_cell.angle_gamma   90.00
#
_symmetry.space_group_name_H-M   'P 1'
#
loop_
_entity.id
_entity.type
_entity.pdbx_description
1 polymer ?
#
loop_
_entity_poly.entity_id
_entity_poly.type
_entity_poly.pdbx_seq_one_letter_code
_entity_poly.pdbx_strand_id
1 'polypeptide(L)'
;MPPETFVLKFLSPETGCSAHEKRFEAERAVIASILDADISQIATHSFYPEEVQLIALTSAIELPLPEWNGEVMLTRPHRIYEAPYLIHTNFELPLMLEGRKPFAIIDGEEGFDWFEAMRDRFRPHVESGRFIEKIKALHGGGRTFLTVYYALSGEEWRFQAYDDLMDGPRPWTEEMERRQGHLFGYTPEQCHWWIANGFRRPSLIAGS
;
A
#
# COMPACT_ATOMS: atom_id res chain seq x y z
N MET A 1 -23.96 13.19 -8.28
CA MET A 1 -22.67 13.90 -8.04
C MET A 1 -21.84 13.79 -9.32
N PRO A 2 -20.83 14.62 -9.61
CA PRO A 2 -19.99 14.35 -10.77
C PRO A 2 -19.38 12.93 -10.64
N PRO A 3 -19.24 12.19 -11.75
CA PRO A 3 -18.54 10.92 -11.73
C PRO A 3 -17.09 11.14 -11.29
N GLU A 4 -16.54 10.14 -10.60
CA GLU A 4 -15.18 10.12 -10.10
C GLU A 4 -14.45 8.89 -10.61
N THR A 5 -13.13 9.01 -10.72
CA THR A 5 -12.27 7.90 -11.13
C THR A 5 -12.14 6.88 -10.00
N PHE A 6 -12.35 5.62 -10.34
CA PHE A 6 -12.06 4.45 -9.52
C PHE A 6 -11.07 3.53 -10.21
N VAL A 7 -10.42 2.66 -9.43
CA VAL A 7 -9.45 1.68 -9.91
C VAL A 7 -9.80 0.31 -9.33
N LEU A 8 -10.06 -0.66 -10.20
CA LEU A 8 -10.03 -2.08 -9.84
C LEU A 8 -8.60 -2.58 -10.00
N LYS A 9 -8.07 -3.14 -8.91
CA LYS A 9 -6.74 -3.77 -8.85
C LYS A 9 -6.92 -5.27 -8.69
N PHE A 10 -6.36 -6.03 -9.62
CA PHE A 10 -6.42 -7.49 -9.61
C PHE A 10 -5.16 -8.00 -8.92
N LEU A 11 -5.30 -8.46 -7.69
CA LEU A 11 -4.17 -8.70 -6.81
C LEU A 11 -3.57 -10.09 -7.04
N SER A 12 -2.26 -10.13 -7.32
CA SER A 12 -1.52 -11.39 -7.43
C SER A 12 -1.60 -12.14 -6.10
N PRO A 13 -2.03 -13.43 -6.09
CA PRO A 13 -2.02 -14.23 -4.87
C PRO A 13 -0.62 -14.34 -4.25
N GLU A 14 0.42 -14.39 -5.09
CA GLU A 14 1.81 -14.57 -4.69
C GLU A 14 2.39 -13.33 -3.98
N THR A 15 2.05 -12.13 -4.46
CA THR A 15 2.70 -10.89 -3.99
C THR A 15 1.76 -9.91 -3.30
N GLY A 16 0.45 -10.07 -3.44
CA GLY A 16 -0.56 -9.09 -3.02
C GLY A 16 -0.60 -7.83 -3.88
N CYS A 17 0.29 -7.71 -4.87
CA CYS A 17 0.42 -6.53 -5.71
C CYS A 17 -0.58 -6.54 -6.86
N SER A 18 -0.88 -5.36 -7.39
CA SER A 18 -1.74 -5.24 -8.57
C SER A 18 -1.05 -5.81 -9.82
N ALA A 19 -1.55 -6.94 -10.31
CA ALA A 19 -1.11 -7.56 -11.57
C ALA A 19 -1.80 -6.95 -12.79
N HIS A 20 -3.02 -6.45 -12.60
CA HIS A 20 -3.77 -5.71 -13.60
C HIS A 20 -4.54 -4.56 -12.94
N GLU A 21 -4.71 -3.46 -13.66
CA GLU A 21 -5.55 -2.35 -13.21
C GLU A 21 -6.56 -1.97 -14.29
N LYS A 22 -7.80 -1.72 -13.86
CA LYS A 22 -8.81 -1.07 -14.69
C LYS A 22 -9.27 0.21 -14.03
N ARG A 23 -9.16 1.32 -14.76
CA ARG A 23 -9.69 2.63 -14.35
C ARG A 23 -11.04 2.85 -15.01
N PHE A 24 -11.99 3.42 -14.28
CA PHE A 24 -13.31 3.75 -14.78
C PHE A 24 -13.90 4.92 -14.01
N GLU A 25 -14.88 5.59 -14.61
CA GLU A 25 -15.60 6.72 -14.02
C GLU A 25 -16.97 6.23 -13.54
N ALA A 26 -17.36 6.59 -12.31
CA ALA A 26 -18.69 6.25 -11.79
C ALA A 26 -19.16 7.26 -10.74
N GLU A 27 -20.47 7.34 -10.51
CA GLU A 27 -21.00 8.11 -9.38
C GLU A 27 -20.77 7.35 -8.06
N ARG A 28 -20.26 8.06 -7.04
CA ARG A 28 -20.04 7.48 -5.69
C ARG A 28 -21.27 6.77 -5.13
N ALA A 29 -22.47 7.29 -5.37
CA ALA A 29 -23.72 6.69 -4.90
C ALA A 29 -23.99 5.33 -5.54
N VAL A 30 -23.62 5.14 -6.81
CA VAL A 30 -23.73 3.84 -7.51
C VAL A 30 -22.78 2.84 -6.89
N ILE A 31 -21.53 3.22 -6.65
CA ILE A 31 -20.54 2.37 -6.00
C ILE A 31 -20.95 1.99 -4.58
N ALA A 32 -21.40 2.98 -3.78
CA ALA A 32 -21.91 2.76 -2.43
C ALA A 32 -23.06 1.74 -2.42
N SER A 33 -24.01 1.89 -3.34
CA SER A 33 -25.15 0.98 -3.46
C SER A 33 -24.74 -0.45 -3.85
N ILE A 34 -23.74 -0.62 -4.73
CA ILE A 34 -23.28 -1.94 -5.16
C ILE A 34 -22.51 -2.64 -4.03
N LEU A 35 -21.71 -1.88 -3.28
CA LEU A 35 -20.88 -2.42 -2.21
C LEU A 35 -21.62 -2.58 -0.87
N ASP A 36 -22.88 -2.16 -0.80
CA ASP A 36 -23.65 -2.06 0.46
C ASP A 36 -22.87 -1.26 1.54
N ALA A 37 -22.29 -0.14 1.11
CA ALA A 37 -21.41 0.69 1.93
C ALA A 37 -21.95 2.11 2.07
N ASP A 38 -21.55 2.81 3.14
CA ASP A 38 -21.88 4.22 3.28
C ASP A 38 -21.10 5.05 2.24
N ILE A 39 -21.76 6.04 1.65
CA ILE A 39 -21.16 6.89 0.61
C ILE A 39 -19.91 7.64 1.09
N SER A 40 -19.80 7.94 2.39
CA SER A 40 -18.62 8.55 3.02
C SER A 40 -17.43 7.58 3.10
N GLN A 41 -17.69 6.28 3.20
CA GLN A 41 -16.65 5.25 3.19
C GLN A 41 -16.04 5.10 1.80
N ILE A 42 -16.84 5.26 0.74
CA ILE A 42 -16.35 5.22 -0.66
C ILE A 42 -15.23 6.25 -0.90
N ALA A 43 -15.27 7.40 -0.21
CA ALA A 43 -14.27 8.44 -0.37
C ALA A 43 -12.91 8.11 0.28
N THR A 44 -12.89 7.20 1.25
CA THR A 44 -11.79 7.05 2.24
C THR A 44 -11.23 5.64 2.35
N HIS A 45 -11.99 4.61 1.97
CA HIS A 45 -11.61 3.21 2.14
C HIS A 45 -11.31 2.53 0.80
N SER A 46 -10.51 1.47 0.87
CA SER A 46 -10.44 0.47 -0.20
C SER A 46 -11.41 -0.66 0.13
N PHE A 47 -11.97 -1.28 -0.89
CA PHE A 47 -12.98 -2.33 -0.77
C PHE A 47 -12.49 -3.58 -1.50
N TYR A 48 -12.95 -4.74 -1.04
CA TYR A 48 -12.69 -6.03 -1.67
C TYR A 48 -14.04 -6.59 -2.11
N PRO A 49 -14.53 -6.24 -3.31
CA PRO A 49 -15.88 -6.60 -3.72
C PRO A 49 -16.01 -8.11 -3.90
N GLU A 50 -17.12 -8.66 -3.43
CA GLU A 50 -17.47 -10.06 -3.69
C GLU A 50 -17.83 -10.28 -5.17
N GLU A 51 -17.88 -11.55 -5.61
CA GLU A 51 -18.17 -11.90 -7.01
C GLU A 51 -19.47 -11.26 -7.52
N VAL A 52 -20.54 -11.28 -6.73
CA VAL A 52 -21.82 -10.64 -7.08
C VAL A 52 -21.69 -9.12 -7.24
N GLN A 53 -20.86 -8.49 -6.42
CA GLN A 53 -20.61 -7.04 -6.49
C GLN A 53 -19.72 -6.69 -7.68
N LEU A 54 -18.74 -7.54 -8.02
CA LEU A 54 -17.96 -7.39 -9.25
C LEU A 54 -18.84 -7.52 -10.50
N ILE A 55 -19.75 -8.49 -10.55
CA ILE A 55 -20.72 -8.64 -11.64
C ILE A 55 -21.62 -7.40 -11.75
N ALA A 56 -22.12 -6.89 -10.62
CA ALA A 56 -22.93 -5.67 -10.59
C ALA A 56 -22.14 -4.44 -11.05
N LEU A 57 -20.87 -4.30 -10.62
CA LEU A 57 -19.97 -3.23 -11.06
C LEU A 57 -19.81 -3.30 -12.58
N THR A 58 -19.38 -4.44 -13.14
CA THR A 58 -19.14 -4.59 -14.58
C THR A 58 -20.36 -4.31 -15.43
N SER A 59 -21.54 -4.72 -14.96
CA SER A 59 -22.81 -4.44 -15.62
C SER A 59 -23.15 -2.95 -15.59
N ALA A 60 -22.85 -2.27 -14.49
CA ALA A 60 -23.13 -0.83 -14.34
C ALA A 60 -22.18 0.07 -15.15
N ILE A 61 -20.96 -0.39 -15.43
CA ILE A 61 -19.91 0.43 -16.09
C ILE A 61 -19.51 -0.07 -17.48
N GLU A 62 -20.18 -1.10 -18.00
CA GLU A 62 -19.89 -1.76 -19.29
C GLU A 62 -18.41 -2.13 -19.47
N LEU A 63 -17.75 -2.56 -18.38
CA LEU A 63 -16.31 -2.84 -18.38
C LEU A 63 -16.05 -4.35 -18.41
N PRO A 64 -15.47 -4.90 -19.47
CA PRO A 64 -15.05 -6.30 -19.47
C PRO A 64 -13.89 -6.50 -18.51
N LEU A 65 -14.05 -7.44 -17.56
CA LEU A 65 -12.96 -7.87 -16.68
C LEU A 65 -12.20 -9.04 -17.31
N PRO A 66 -10.89 -9.16 -17.04
CA PRO A 66 -10.18 -10.41 -17.31
C PRO A 66 -10.76 -11.54 -16.44
N GLU A 67 -10.58 -12.78 -16.89
CA GLU A 67 -10.73 -13.93 -15.99
C GLU A 67 -9.71 -13.80 -14.85
N TRP A 68 -10.19 -13.81 -13.61
CA TRP A 68 -9.35 -13.63 -12.43
C TRP A 68 -9.84 -14.49 -11.27
N ASN A 69 -8.93 -15.28 -10.70
CA ASN A 69 -9.23 -16.18 -9.58
C ASN A 69 -8.64 -15.68 -8.25
N GLY A 70 -8.12 -14.45 -8.23
CA GLY A 70 -7.55 -13.82 -7.04
C GLY A 70 -8.45 -12.72 -6.48
N GLU A 71 -7.97 -12.05 -5.43
CA GLU A 71 -8.66 -10.92 -4.85
C GLU A 71 -8.69 -9.73 -5.82
N VAL A 72 -9.79 -8.99 -5.80
CA VAL A 72 -9.94 -7.73 -6.51
C VAL A 72 -10.16 -6.62 -5.49
N MET A 73 -9.35 -5.58 -5.56
CA MET A 73 -9.48 -4.41 -4.69
C MET A 73 -10.00 -3.22 -5.49
N LEU A 74 -11.10 -2.63 -5.04
CA LEU A 74 -11.57 -1.34 -5.52
C LEU A 74 -10.97 -0.24 -4.66
N THR A 75 -10.36 0.75 -5.32
CA THR A 75 -9.81 1.93 -4.66
C THR A 75 -10.02 3.17 -5.52
N ARG A 76 -9.71 4.34 -4.96
CA ARG A 76 -9.62 5.59 -5.72
C ARG A 76 -8.15 5.82 -6.13
N PRO A 77 -7.88 6.53 -7.23
CA PRO A 77 -6.54 6.95 -7.55
C PRO A 77 -5.93 7.71 -6.38
N HIS A 78 -4.89 7.14 -5.79
CA HIS A 78 -4.11 7.82 -4.77
C HIS A 78 -2.98 8.60 -5.45
N ARG A 79 -2.79 9.85 -5.05
CA ARG A 79 -1.79 10.75 -5.63
C ARG A 79 -0.38 10.17 -5.65
N ILE A 80 -0.05 9.33 -4.68
CA ILE A 80 1.28 8.69 -4.61
C ILE A 80 1.58 7.88 -5.89
N TYR A 81 0.55 7.36 -6.56
CA TYR A 81 0.70 6.64 -7.83
C TYR A 81 0.94 7.56 -9.05
N GLU A 82 0.98 8.88 -8.87
CA GLU A 82 1.44 9.84 -9.89
C GLU A 82 2.98 9.86 -10.02
N ALA A 83 3.69 9.25 -9.07
CA ALA A 83 5.14 9.14 -9.17
C ALA A 83 5.55 8.37 -10.42
N PRO A 84 6.59 8.81 -11.17
CA PRO A 84 7.05 8.15 -12.38
C PRO A 84 7.83 6.85 -12.09
N TYR A 85 7.70 6.31 -10.87
CA TYR A 85 8.35 5.10 -10.40
C TYR A 85 7.47 4.40 -9.36
N LEU A 86 7.71 3.11 -9.14
CA LEU A 86 6.97 2.32 -8.16
C LEU A 86 7.32 2.75 -6.73
N ILE A 87 6.38 3.39 -6.07
CA ILE A 87 6.38 3.59 -4.63
C ILE A 87 6.12 2.26 -3.95
N HIS A 88 6.69 2.05 -2.75
CA HIS A 88 6.68 0.76 -2.09
C HIS A 88 5.27 0.33 -1.69
N THR A 89 4.29 1.23 -1.57
CA THR A 89 2.93 0.93 -1.13
C THR A 89 2.30 -0.21 -1.94
N ASN A 90 2.14 -1.37 -1.30
CA ASN A 90 1.62 -2.60 -1.89
C ASN A 90 2.52 -3.18 -3.00
N PHE A 91 3.80 -2.83 -2.99
CA PHE A 91 4.88 -3.32 -3.86
C PHE A 91 6.14 -3.65 -3.05
N GLU A 92 6.05 -3.72 -1.72
CA GLU A 92 7.17 -3.99 -0.83
C GLU A 92 7.85 -5.31 -1.20
N LEU A 93 7.07 -6.39 -1.23
CA LEU A 93 7.58 -7.73 -1.52
C LEU A 93 8.24 -7.87 -2.90
N PRO A 94 7.58 -7.57 -4.04
CA PRO A 94 8.21 -7.76 -5.34
C PRO A 94 9.45 -6.88 -5.52
N LEU A 95 9.46 -5.65 -5.00
CA LEU A 95 10.63 -4.79 -5.10
C LEU A 95 11.81 -5.30 -4.25
N MET A 96 11.54 -5.94 -3.11
CA MET A 96 12.57 -6.66 -2.35
C MET A 96 13.04 -7.93 -3.07
N LEU A 97 12.13 -8.68 -3.71
CA LEU A 97 12.49 -9.85 -4.51
C LEU A 97 13.31 -9.49 -5.77
N GLU A 98 13.15 -8.28 -6.30
CA GLU A 98 14.00 -7.75 -7.38
C GLU A 98 15.33 -7.19 -6.86
N GLY A 99 15.51 -7.08 -5.54
CA GLY A 99 16.68 -6.45 -4.93
C GLY A 99 16.72 -4.92 -5.07
N ARG A 100 15.66 -4.31 -5.60
CA ARG A 100 15.57 -2.86 -5.83
C ARG A 100 15.24 -2.10 -4.56
N LYS A 101 14.57 -2.75 -3.61
CA LYS A 101 14.36 -2.22 -2.26
C LYS A 101 15.04 -3.14 -1.25
N PRO A 102 16.00 -2.64 -0.47
CA PRO A 102 16.68 -3.44 0.54
C PRO A 102 15.90 -3.54 1.85
N PHE A 103 14.83 -2.74 2.00
CA PHE A 103 14.12 -2.57 3.27
C PHE A 103 12.64 -2.26 3.04
N ALA A 104 11.78 -2.88 3.86
CA ALA A 104 10.35 -2.63 3.91
C ALA A 104 9.85 -2.64 5.35
N ILE A 105 8.73 -1.95 5.56
CA ILE A 105 8.03 -1.87 6.84
C ILE A 105 6.56 -2.12 6.57
N ILE A 106 5.95 -2.95 7.40
CA ILE A 106 4.52 -3.22 7.37
C ILE A 106 3.98 -3.05 8.78
N ASP A 107 2.93 -2.26 8.92
CA ASP A 107 2.23 -2.03 10.17
C ASP A 107 0.83 -2.65 10.10
N GLY A 108 0.37 -3.25 11.20
CA GLY A 108 -0.98 -3.80 11.27
C GLY A 108 -1.38 -4.30 12.65
N GLU A 109 -2.68 -4.60 12.81
CA GLU A 109 -3.21 -5.25 14.00
C GLU A 109 -2.99 -6.76 13.88
N GLU A 110 -2.45 -7.37 14.93
CA GLU A 110 -2.25 -8.82 15.01
C GLU A 110 -3.59 -9.56 14.84
N GLY A 111 -3.61 -10.57 13.98
CA GLY A 111 -4.83 -11.35 13.68
C GLY A 111 -5.79 -10.69 12.69
N PHE A 112 -5.46 -9.53 12.13
CA PHE A 112 -6.25 -8.95 11.03
C PHE A 112 -5.88 -9.63 9.70
N ASP A 113 -6.86 -10.19 9.00
CA ASP A 113 -6.66 -11.08 7.84
C ASP A 113 -5.72 -10.52 6.78
N TRP A 114 -5.90 -9.25 6.38
CA TRP A 114 -5.04 -8.60 5.38
C TRP A 114 -3.58 -8.54 5.84
N PHE A 115 -3.36 -8.23 7.12
CA PHE A 115 -2.01 -8.08 7.68
C PHE A 115 -1.31 -9.42 7.78
N GLU A 116 -2.00 -10.46 8.26
CA GLU A 116 -1.46 -11.81 8.32
C GLU A 116 -1.19 -12.37 6.92
N ALA A 117 -2.11 -12.19 5.97
CA ALA A 117 -1.90 -12.58 4.58
C ALA A 117 -0.67 -11.88 3.96
N MET A 118 -0.44 -10.61 4.29
CA MET A 118 0.76 -9.90 3.83
C MET A 118 2.03 -10.50 4.45
N ARG A 119 2.04 -10.80 5.75
CA ARG A 119 3.18 -11.44 6.42
C ARG A 119 3.47 -12.85 5.90
N ASP A 120 2.43 -13.62 5.62
CA ASP A 120 2.56 -14.97 5.06
C ASP A 120 3.24 -14.98 3.70
N ARG A 121 3.06 -13.93 2.88
CA ARG A 121 3.79 -13.79 1.61
C ARG A 121 5.29 -13.52 1.82
N PHE A 122 5.69 -12.87 2.91
CA PHE A 122 7.11 -12.67 3.25
C PHE A 122 7.75 -13.90 3.90
N ARG A 123 6.97 -14.69 4.64
CA ARG A 123 7.44 -15.80 5.49
C ARG A 123 8.38 -16.78 4.76
N PRO A 124 8.09 -17.30 3.55
CA PRO A 124 9.01 -18.20 2.85
C PRO A 124 10.39 -17.59 2.58
N HIS A 125 10.44 -16.28 2.35
CA HIS A 125 11.68 -15.56 2.06
C HIS A 125 12.50 -15.32 3.33
N VAL A 126 11.84 -15.14 4.47
CA VAL A 126 12.50 -15.10 5.79
C VAL A 126 13.04 -16.48 6.15
N GLU A 127 12.24 -17.54 5.99
CA GLU A 127 12.64 -18.93 6.29
C GLU A 127 13.82 -19.40 5.44
N SER A 128 13.89 -18.96 4.17
CA SER A 128 15.02 -19.24 3.28
C SER A 128 16.30 -18.45 3.62
N GLY A 129 16.25 -17.52 4.58
CA GLY A 129 17.35 -16.62 4.92
C GLY A 129 17.59 -15.50 3.91
N ARG A 130 16.72 -15.35 2.90
CA ARG A 130 16.81 -14.26 1.91
C ARG A 130 16.52 -12.90 2.54
N PHE A 131 15.52 -12.86 3.42
CA PHE A 131 15.15 -11.67 4.19
C PHE A 131 15.37 -11.90 5.67
N ILE A 132 15.67 -10.83 6.40
CA ILE A 132 15.69 -10.80 7.87
C ILE A 132 14.46 -10.05 8.36
N GLU A 133 13.79 -10.58 9.38
CA GLU A 133 12.61 -10.01 10.02
C GLU A 133 12.95 -9.45 11.41
N LYS A 134 12.42 -8.26 11.74
CA LYS A 134 12.38 -7.73 13.11
C LYS A 134 10.95 -7.27 13.41
N ILE A 135 10.37 -7.76 14.50
CA ILE A 135 9.00 -7.41 14.92
C ILE A 135 9.07 -6.50 16.15
N LYS A 136 8.30 -5.42 16.13
CA LYS A 136 8.05 -4.54 17.28
C LYS A 136 6.56 -4.59 17.60
N ALA A 137 6.22 -4.90 18.85
CA ALA A 137 4.84 -4.96 19.31
C ALA A 137 4.49 -3.76 20.18
N LEU A 138 3.32 -3.19 19.96
CA LEU A 138 2.69 -2.16 20.79
C LEU A 138 1.34 -2.68 21.28
N HIS A 139 1.15 -2.74 22.59
CA HIS A 139 -0.12 -3.17 23.19
C HIS A 139 -0.94 -1.95 23.64
N GLY A 140 -2.21 -1.90 23.25
CA GLY A 140 -3.11 -0.81 23.61
C GLY A 140 -4.57 -1.17 23.40
N GLY A 141 -5.44 -0.80 24.36
CA GLY A 141 -6.89 -0.99 24.23
C GLY A 141 -7.34 -2.45 24.06
N GLY A 142 -6.57 -3.42 24.59
CA GLY A 142 -6.84 -4.85 24.43
C GLY A 142 -6.45 -5.43 23.07
N ARG A 143 -5.69 -4.66 22.27
CA ARG A 143 -5.22 -5.04 20.94
C ARG A 143 -3.70 -5.01 20.88
N THR A 144 -3.13 -5.75 19.93
CA THR A 144 -1.70 -5.77 19.63
C THR A 144 -1.49 -5.20 18.23
N PHE A 145 -0.70 -4.13 18.13
CA PHE A 145 -0.25 -3.58 16.85
C PHE A 145 1.21 -3.97 16.63
N LEU A 146 1.49 -4.54 15.46
CA LEU A 146 2.82 -4.97 15.07
C LEU A 146 3.37 -4.03 14.00
N THR A 147 4.60 -3.60 14.20
CA THR A 147 5.45 -3.01 13.17
C THR A 147 6.48 -4.07 12.80
N VAL A 148 6.44 -4.54 11.56
CA VAL A 148 7.33 -5.59 11.04
C VAL A 148 8.31 -4.98 10.05
N TYR A 149 9.59 -5.13 10.33
CA TYR A 149 10.69 -4.73 9.48
C TYR A 149 11.21 -5.93 8.71
N TYR A 150 11.39 -5.75 7.40
CA TYR A 150 12.06 -6.70 6.54
C TYR A 150 13.28 -6.04 5.91
N ALA A 151 14.43 -6.68 5.97
CA ALA A 151 15.62 -6.28 5.20
C ALA A 151 16.11 -7.44 4.35
N LEU A 152 16.78 -7.15 3.24
CA LEU A 152 17.62 -8.16 2.57
C LEU A 152 18.72 -8.62 3.54
N SER A 153 19.16 -9.87 3.39
CA SER A 153 20.32 -10.36 4.15
C SER A 153 21.54 -9.46 3.93
N GLY A 154 22.15 -8.97 5.03
CA GLY A 154 23.25 -8.00 5.04
C GLY A 154 22.81 -6.52 5.10
N GLU A 155 21.51 -6.23 5.02
CA GLU A 155 20.94 -4.86 5.07
C GLU A 155 20.24 -4.55 6.40
N GLU A 156 20.45 -5.37 7.45
CA GLU A 156 19.78 -5.28 8.76
C GLU A 156 20.15 -3.99 9.52
N TRP A 157 21.26 -3.36 9.14
CA TRP A 157 21.69 -2.05 9.67
C TRP A 157 20.60 -0.98 9.49
N ARG A 158 19.72 -1.15 8.50
CA ARG A 158 18.60 -0.25 8.22
C ARG A 158 17.55 -0.23 9.33
N PHE A 159 17.43 -1.30 10.12
CA PHE A 159 16.48 -1.35 11.24
C PHE A 159 16.80 -0.27 12.27
N GLN A 160 18.05 -0.22 12.73
CA GLN A 160 18.47 0.79 13.71
C GLN A 160 18.48 2.18 13.08
N ALA A 161 18.96 2.30 11.84
CA ALA A 161 18.99 3.61 11.17
C ALA A 161 17.59 4.21 10.93
N TYR A 162 16.57 3.36 10.76
CA TYR A 162 15.17 3.78 10.68
C TYR A 162 14.62 4.14 12.05
N ASP A 163 14.87 3.32 13.08
CA ASP A 163 14.49 3.63 14.47
C ASP A 163 15.07 5.01 14.89
N ASP A 164 16.37 5.23 14.67
CA ASP A 164 17.05 6.50 14.97
C ASP A 164 16.46 7.69 14.20
N LEU A 165 15.99 7.46 12.97
CA LEU A 165 15.35 8.50 12.16
C LEU A 165 13.97 8.86 12.73
N MET A 166 13.19 7.86 13.14
CA MET A 166 11.86 8.05 13.72
C MET A 166 11.90 8.68 15.11
N ASP A 167 12.94 8.37 15.90
CA ASP A 167 13.21 8.98 17.21
C ASP A 167 13.90 10.35 17.11
N GLY A 168 14.22 10.79 15.89
CA GLY A 168 14.88 12.05 15.60
C GLY A 168 14.05 13.30 15.92
N PRO A 169 14.68 14.49 15.85
CA PRO A 169 14.04 15.74 16.19
C PRO A 169 12.85 16.05 15.26
N ARG A 170 11.86 16.77 15.81
CA ARG A 170 10.69 17.28 15.08
C ARG A 170 10.79 18.81 14.96
N PRO A 171 10.20 19.45 13.93
CA PRO A 171 9.32 18.88 12.89
C PRO A 171 10.08 18.08 11.81
N TRP A 172 9.36 17.25 11.06
CA TRP A 172 9.93 16.43 9.99
C TRP A 172 10.42 17.29 8.81
N THR A 173 11.68 17.12 8.44
CA THR A 173 12.38 17.94 7.43
C THR A 173 12.54 17.20 6.10
N GLU A 174 12.80 17.93 5.02
CA GLU A 174 13.12 17.31 3.72
C GLU A 174 14.34 16.39 3.79
N GLU A 175 15.29 16.70 4.67
CA GLU A 175 16.48 15.86 4.84
C GLU A 175 16.14 14.53 5.51
N MET A 176 15.21 14.55 6.48
CA MET A 176 14.67 13.34 7.07
C MET A 176 13.89 12.52 6.04
N GLU A 177 13.14 13.16 5.15
CA GLU A 177 12.46 12.49 4.04
C GLU A 177 13.44 11.83 3.07
N ARG A 178 14.52 12.54 2.67
CA ARG A 178 15.58 11.96 1.83
C ARG A 178 16.22 10.77 2.51
N ARG A 179 16.52 10.89 3.80
CA ARG A 179 17.10 9.81 4.59
C ARG A 179 16.16 8.61 4.67
N GLN A 180 14.87 8.83 4.89
CA GLN A 180 13.86 7.76 4.87
C GLN A 180 13.80 7.08 3.50
N GLY A 181 13.75 7.88 2.43
CA GLY A 181 13.73 7.36 1.07
C GLY A 181 14.97 6.51 0.76
N HIS A 182 16.15 6.96 1.18
CA HIS A 182 17.40 6.22 1.05
C HIS A 182 17.38 4.90 1.85
N LEU A 183 16.80 4.90 3.06
CA LEU A 183 16.64 3.67 3.85
C LEU A 183 15.77 2.65 3.11
N PHE A 184 14.71 3.08 2.43
CA PHE A 184 13.89 2.21 1.58
C PHE A 184 14.52 1.84 0.23
N GLY A 185 15.70 2.38 -0.09
CA GLY A 185 16.41 2.09 -1.35
C GLY A 185 16.05 2.97 -2.54
N TYR A 186 15.35 4.09 -2.32
CA TYR A 186 15.12 5.06 -3.41
C TYR A 186 16.40 5.80 -3.79
N THR A 187 16.54 6.10 -5.08
CA THR A 187 17.66 6.88 -5.60
C THR A 187 17.55 8.35 -5.21
N PRO A 188 18.67 9.12 -5.24
CA PRO A 188 18.62 10.56 -4.99
C PRO A 188 17.61 11.31 -5.88
N GLU A 189 17.48 10.92 -7.15
CA GLU A 189 16.55 11.51 -8.11
C GLU A 189 15.09 11.22 -7.73
N GLN A 190 14.80 10.00 -7.28
CA GLN A 190 13.47 9.62 -6.81
C GLN A 190 13.09 10.41 -5.55
N CYS A 191 14.00 10.53 -4.58
CA CYS A 191 13.82 11.34 -3.38
C CYS A 191 13.62 12.81 -3.72
N HIS A 192 14.40 13.36 -4.66
CA HIS A 192 14.27 14.74 -5.10
C HIS A 192 12.91 14.99 -5.77
N TRP A 193 12.48 14.10 -6.66
CA TRP A 193 11.16 14.17 -7.28
C TRP A 193 10.05 14.15 -6.24
N TRP A 194 10.15 13.25 -5.25
CA TRP A 194 9.15 13.13 -4.18
C TRP A 194 9.05 14.40 -3.34
N ILE A 195 10.17 15.03 -3.04
CA ILE A 195 10.19 16.28 -2.26
C ILE A 195 9.58 17.43 -3.04
N ALA A 196 9.87 17.52 -4.33
CA ALA A 196 9.28 18.55 -5.19
C ALA A 196 7.77 18.37 -5.42
N ASN A 197 7.24 17.13 -5.37
CA ASN A 197 5.89 16.82 -5.86
C ASN A 197 4.93 16.19 -4.83
N GLY A 198 5.42 15.55 -3.76
CA GLY A 198 4.62 14.71 -2.86
C GLY A 198 4.76 15.05 -1.37
N PHE A 199 5.97 15.40 -0.91
CA PHE A 199 6.35 15.47 0.51
C PHE A 199 5.44 16.30 1.44
N ARG A 200 4.74 17.31 0.93
CA ARG A 200 3.89 18.21 1.76
C ARG A 200 2.60 18.69 1.11
N ARG A 201 2.21 18.13 -0.03
CA ARG A 201 0.93 18.53 -0.62
C ARG A 201 -0.17 17.68 0.03
N PRO A 202 -1.17 18.29 0.67
CA PRO A 202 -2.34 17.55 1.10
C PRO A 202 -2.88 16.74 -0.08
N SER A 203 -3.24 15.47 0.16
CA SER A 203 -4.14 14.77 -0.74
C SER A 203 -5.35 15.68 -0.92
N LEU A 204 -5.74 15.96 -2.17
CA LEU A 204 -6.88 16.82 -2.53
C LEU A 204 -8.25 16.26 -2.05
N ILE A 205 -8.23 15.31 -1.10
CA ILE A 205 -9.40 14.62 -0.54
C ILE A 205 -9.84 15.27 0.79
N ALA A 206 -9.04 16.16 1.40
CA ALA A 206 -9.45 16.91 2.58
C ALA A 206 -9.87 18.35 2.20
N GLY A 207 -11.02 18.49 1.53
CA GLY A 207 -11.53 19.82 1.20
C GLY A 207 -12.71 19.84 0.23
N SER A 208 -13.81 19.15 0.55
CA SER A 208 -15.18 19.44 0.07
C SER A 208 -16.21 18.62 0.84
#